data_AF-A0A2P2I7F1-F1
#
_entry.id   AF-A0A2P2I7F1-F1
#
_cell.length_a   1.000
_cell.length_b   1.000
_cell.length_c   1.000
_cell.angle_alpha   90.00
_cell.angle_beta   90.00
_cell.angle_gamma   90.00
#
_symmetry.space_group_name_H-M   'P 1'
#
loop_
_entity.id
_entity.type
_entity.pdbx_description
1 polymer ?
#
loop_
_entity_poly.entity_id
_entity_poly.type
_entity_poly.pdbx_seq_one_letter_code
_entity_poly.pdbx_strand_id
1 'polypeptide(L)'
;YLAEMQQQLQGFSNDAVSSRQFIWMMSQTLEVRKFVHVITDPEKSSNVSTALDNWQEIVVPLMDTLPKGSVHGDFNEQNILVTAAEGTENQPQPTYTVTGVIDFGDVSVSCYVFDLSIAVMAMLTMVNRTDLAASVIAGYCSRRPLLQEEWDVLWECVCGRLCVSLVMGAYSHSKDPGNSYLLTTSKVGWTALQSLLKEGKNSILQQWRTRAEAQAQE
;
A
#
# COMPACT_ATOMS: atom_id res chain seq x y z
N TYR A 1 -8.96 10.75 5.04
CA TYR A 1 -8.85 11.10 3.62
C TYR A 1 -9.01 9.92 2.67
N LEU A 2 -8.14 8.89 2.64
CA LEU A 2 -8.28 7.78 1.68
C LEU A 2 -9.66 7.12 1.71
N ALA A 3 -10.16 6.75 2.89
CA ALA A 3 -11.50 6.19 3.05
C ALA A 3 -12.61 7.17 2.60
N GLU A 4 -12.48 8.46 2.87
CA GLU A 4 -13.43 9.49 2.42
C GLU A 4 -13.42 9.60 0.90
N MET A 5 -12.24 9.61 0.26
CA MET A 5 -12.12 9.62 -1.21
C MET A 5 -12.81 8.40 -1.82
N GLN A 6 -12.57 7.20 -1.29
CA GLN A 6 -13.23 5.98 -1.75
C GLN A 6 -14.75 6.05 -1.59
N GLN A 7 -15.25 6.63 -0.49
CA GLN A 7 -16.68 6.88 -0.28
C GLN A 7 -17.25 7.86 -1.32
N GLN A 8 -16.56 8.97 -1.61
CA GLN A 8 -17.01 9.94 -2.62
C GLN A 8 -16.97 9.40 -4.04
N LEU A 9 -16.10 8.43 -4.32
CA LEU A 9 -16.03 7.72 -5.59
C LEU A 9 -16.99 6.52 -5.68
N GLN A 10 -17.78 6.24 -4.63
CA GLN A 10 -18.80 5.19 -4.72
C GLN A 10 -19.82 5.51 -5.81
N GLY A 11 -20.07 4.54 -6.68
CA GLY A 11 -20.97 4.70 -7.83
C GLY A 11 -20.34 5.38 -9.04
N PHE A 12 -19.10 5.88 -8.95
CA PHE A 12 -18.36 6.25 -10.15
C PHE A 12 -18.08 5.00 -10.98
N SER A 13 -18.43 5.06 -12.26
CA SER A 13 -18.20 3.97 -13.21
C SER A 13 -17.80 4.56 -14.55
N ASN A 14 -16.76 3.98 -15.13
CA ASN A 14 -16.25 4.34 -16.45
C ASN A 14 -15.62 3.11 -17.08
N ASP A 15 -15.95 2.82 -18.34
CA ASP A 15 -15.47 1.62 -19.03
C ASP A 15 -13.95 1.60 -19.15
N ALA A 16 -13.30 2.74 -19.44
CA ALA A 16 -11.85 2.82 -19.57
C ALA A 16 -11.13 2.54 -18.24
N VAL A 17 -11.73 2.93 -17.11
CA VAL A 17 -11.21 2.63 -15.76
C VAL A 17 -11.44 1.16 -15.40
N SER A 18 -12.58 0.60 -15.82
CA SER A 18 -12.99 -0.77 -15.48
C SER A 18 -12.28 -1.84 -16.30
N SER A 19 -11.94 -1.56 -17.57
CA SER A 19 -11.25 -2.50 -18.46
C SER A 19 -9.72 -2.44 -18.37
N ARG A 20 -9.18 -1.53 -17.55
CA ARG A 20 -7.74 -1.31 -17.45
C ARG A 20 -7.06 -2.51 -16.80
N GLN A 21 -5.94 -2.93 -17.39
CA GLN A 21 -5.04 -3.94 -16.85
C GLN A 21 -3.60 -3.46 -17.05
N PHE A 22 -2.83 -3.41 -15.98
CA PHE A 22 -1.48 -2.90 -16.00
C PHE A 22 -0.65 -3.51 -14.86
N ILE A 23 0.66 -3.68 -15.10
CA ILE A 23 1.54 -4.48 -14.24
C ILE A 23 1.68 -3.95 -12.80
N TRP A 24 1.50 -2.64 -12.59
CA TRP A 24 1.56 -2.03 -11.26
C TRP A 24 0.26 -2.19 -10.44
N MET A 25 -0.82 -2.70 -11.06
CA MET A 25 -2.06 -2.98 -10.35
C MET A 25 -1.86 -4.14 -9.37
N MET A 26 -2.44 -4.01 -8.18
CA MET A 26 -2.36 -5.03 -7.13
C MET A 26 -2.99 -6.36 -7.52
N SER A 27 -4.00 -6.36 -8.40
CA SER A 27 -4.55 -7.60 -8.96
C SER A 27 -3.52 -8.37 -9.81
N GLN A 28 -2.47 -7.71 -10.29
CA GLN A 28 -1.39 -8.30 -11.09
C GLN A 28 -0.16 -8.67 -10.26
N THR A 29 -0.22 -8.68 -8.93
CA THR A 29 0.92 -8.98 -8.05
C THR A 29 1.66 -10.27 -8.43
N LEU A 30 0.97 -11.33 -8.85
CA LEU A 30 1.63 -12.59 -9.23
C LEU A 30 2.42 -12.52 -10.54
N GLU A 31 2.10 -11.59 -11.43
CA GLU A 31 2.83 -11.37 -12.68
C GLU A 31 4.27 -10.93 -12.42
N VAL A 32 4.54 -10.36 -11.24
CA VAL A 32 5.87 -9.95 -10.77
C VAL A 32 6.85 -11.13 -10.75
N ARG A 33 6.38 -12.38 -10.60
CA ARG A 33 7.24 -13.59 -10.66
C ARG A 33 8.10 -13.63 -11.92
N LYS A 34 7.58 -13.12 -13.04
CA LYS A 34 8.28 -13.07 -14.34
C LYS A 34 9.55 -12.22 -14.29
N PHE A 35 9.63 -11.28 -13.34
CA PHE A 35 10.68 -10.28 -13.24
C PHE A 35 11.65 -10.54 -12.07
N VAL A 36 11.38 -11.51 -11.19
CA VAL A 36 12.23 -11.83 -10.02
C VAL A 36 13.67 -12.15 -10.40
N HIS A 37 13.92 -12.61 -11.64
CA HIS A 37 15.26 -12.89 -12.17
C HIS A 37 16.22 -11.69 -12.14
N VAL A 38 15.73 -10.44 -12.03
CA VAL A 38 16.61 -9.27 -11.87
C VAL A 38 17.17 -9.09 -10.45
N ILE A 39 16.63 -9.82 -9.47
CA ILE A 39 17.09 -9.77 -8.09
C ILE A 39 18.20 -10.80 -7.90
N THR A 40 19.44 -10.34 -7.83
CA THR A 40 20.63 -11.20 -7.74
C THR A 40 20.94 -11.66 -6.31
N ASP A 41 20.41 -10.96 -5.30
CA ASP A 41 20.55 -11.30 -3.89
C ASP A 41 19.62 -12.47 -3.54
N PRO A 42 20.16 -13.63 -3.13
CA PRO A 42 19.35 -14.83 -2.87
C PRO A 42 18.35 -14.66 -1.73
N GLU A 43 18.69 -13.90 -0.69
CA GLU A 43 17.80 -13.67 0.45
C GLU A 43 16.62 -12.80 0.02
N LYS A 44 16.89 -11.70 -0.69
CA LYS A 44 15.82 -10.84 -1.24
C LYS A 44 14.91 -11.59 -2.21
N SER A 45 15.48 -12.42 -3.08
CA SER A 45 14.73 -13.26 -4.01
C SER A 45 13.84 -14.28 -3.29
N SER A 46 14.36 -14.90 -2.22
CA SER A 46 13.61 -15.82 -1.35
C SER A 46 12.45 -15.12 -0.63
N ASN A 47 12.70 -13.92 -0.08
CA ASN A 47 11.68 -13.12 0.60
C ASN A 47 10.55 -12.71 -0.35
N VAL A 48 10.87 -12.30 -1.58
CA VAL A 48 9.88 -11.99 -2.61
C VAL A 48 9.07 -13.23 -2.96
N SER A 49 9.72 -14.37 -3.17
CA SER A 49 9.04 -15.62 -3.52
C SER A 49 8.05 -16.04 -2.42
N THR A 50 8.48 -15.98 -1.15
CA THR A 50 7.64 -16.25 0.02
C THR A 50 6.40 -15.34 0.07
N ALA A 51 6.58 -14.04 -0.14
CA ALA A 51 5.47 -13.09 -0.14
C ALA A 51 4.49 -13.32 -1.32
N LEU A 52 5.00 -13.70 -2.49
CA LEU A 52 4.15 -14.03 -3.65
C LEU A 52 3.42 -15.36 -3.47
N ASP A 53 4.03 -16.35 -2.81
CA ASP A 53 3.37 -17.61 -2.44
C ASP A 53 2.22 -17.34 -1.45
N ASN A 54 2.48 -16.55 -0.40
CA ASN A 54 1.44 -16.12 0.54
C ASN A 54 0.31 -15.34 -0.15
N TRP A 55 0.64 -14.44 -1.09
CA TRP A 55 -0.38 -13.74 -1.88
C TRP A 55 -1.28 -14.72 -2.64
N GLN A 56 -0.67 -15.70 -3.30
CA GLN A 56 -1.38 -16.71 -4.08
C GLN A 56 -2.29 -17.59 -3.21
N GLU A 57 -1.83 -17.97 -2.03
CA GLU A 57 -2.58 -18.87 -1.13
C GLU A 57 -3.66 -18.14 -0.32
N ILE A 58 -3.44 -16.88 0.05
CA ILE A 58 -4.31 -16.15 1.00
C ILE A 58 -5.15 -15.08 0.31
N VAL A 59 -4.56 -14.24 -0.56
CA VAL A 59 -5.26 -13.08 -1.14
C VAL A 59 -6.13 -13.50 -2.32
N VAL A 60 -5.58 -14.33 -3.23
CA VAL A 60 -6.30 -14.74 -4.45
C VAL A 60 -7.66 -15.39 -4.15
N PRO A 61 -7.79 -16.34 -3.21
CA PRO A 61 -9.09 -16.98 -2.93
C PRO A 61 -10.15 -16.04 -2.37
N LEU A 62 -9.74 -14.95 -1.71
CA LEU A 62 -10.64 -13.98 -1.08
C LEU A 62 -10.92 -12.76 -1.97
N MET A 63 -10.19 -12.59 -3.07
CA MET A 63 -10.24 -11.37 -3.87
C MET A 63 -11.65 -11.03 -4.38
N ASP A 64 -12.47 -12.05 -4.66
CA ASP A 64 -13.84 -11.86 -5.14
C ASP A 64 -14.86 -11.56 -4.05
N THR A 65 -14.53 -11.83 -2.78
CA THR A 65 -15.40 -11.52 -1.64
C THR A 65 -15.08 -10.16 -1.01
N LEU A 66 -13.89 -9.61 -1.29
CA LEU A 66 -13.49 -8.31 -0.76
C LEU A 66 -14.32 -7.16 -1.37
N PRO A 67 -14.63 -6.10 -0.60
CA PRO A 67 -15.26 -4.89 -1.13
C PRO A 67 -14.45 -4.24 -2.25
N LYS A 68 -15.11 -3.95 -3.38
CA LYS A 68 -14.49 -3.39 -4.58
C LYS A 68 -15.12 -2.05 -4.97
N GLY A 69 -14.33 -1.22 -5.65
CA GLY A 69 -14.78 0.01 -6.27
C GLY A 69 -13.62 0.74 -6.93
N SER A 70 -13.78 2.02 -7.24
CA SER A 70 -12.69 2.84 -7.76
C SER A 70 -11.61 3.03 -6.69
N VAL A 71 -10.39 2.67 -7.05
CA VAL A 71 -9.17 2.84 -6.25
C VAL A 71 -8.21 3.77 -6.97
N HIS A 72 -7.42 4.54 -6.22
CA HIS A 72 -6.41 5.43 -6.77
C HIS A 72 -5.29 4.66 -7.48
N GLY A 73 -4.88 3.50 -6.93
CA GLY A 73 -3.83 2.65 -7.49
C GLY A 73 -2.40 3.07 -7.16
N ASP A 74 -2.22 4.32 -6.72
CA ASP A 74 -0.92 4.85 -6.26
C ASP A 74 -1.02 5.88 -5.11
N PHE A 75 -1.81 5.56 -4.09
CA PHE A 75 -2.01 6.48 -2.95
C PHE A 75 -0.80 6.49 -2.00
N ASN A 76 0.21 7.31 -2.30
CA ASN A 76 1.43 7.47 -1.51
C ASN A 76 1.68 8.95 -1.10
N GLU A 77 2.71 9.20 -0.29
CA GLU A 77 3.01 10.52 0.28
C GLU A 77 3.33 11.60 -0.77
N GLN A 78 3.79 11.22 -1.96
CA GLN A 78 4.12 12.16 -3.04
C GLN A 78 2.87 12.68 -3.74
N ASN A 79 1.76 11.95 -3.62
CA ASN A 79 0.48 12.24 -4.26
C ASN A 79 -0.53 12.92 -3.33
N ILE A 80 -0.12 13.28 -2.10
CA ILE A 80 -0.97 13.93 -1.10
C ILE A 80 -0.54 15.39 -0.92
N LEU A 81 -1.46 16.31 -1.19
CA LEU A 81 -1.25 17.73 -0.93
C LEU A 81 -1.73 18.07 0.47
N VAL A 82 -0.89 18.80 1.21
CA VAL A 82 -1.19 19.25 2.58
C VAL A 82 -0.97 20.75 2.72
N THR A 83 -1.74 21.36 3.62
CA THR A 83 -1.49 22.71 4.11
C THR A 83 -1.40 22.69 5.63
N ALA A 84 -0.68 23.65 6.22
CA ALA A 84 -0.75 23.85 7.67
C ALA A 84 -2.20 24.15 8.06
N ALA A 85 -2.68 23.53 9.14
CA ALA A 85 -4.00 23.79 9.66
C ALA A 85 -4.05 25.24 10.17
N GLU A 86 -5.19 25.89 9.92
CA GLU A 86 -5.40 27.29 10.28
C GLU A 86 -5.09 27.53 11.77
N GLY A 87 -4.24 28.51 12.04
CA GLY A 87 -3.82 28.86 13.41
C GLY A 87 -2.69 28.00 13.98
N THR A 88 -2.13 27.09 13.19
CA THR A 88 -0.98 26.27 13.61
C THR A 88 0.33 26.62 12.90
N GLU A 89 0.30 27.55 11.94
CA GLU A 89 1.41 27.86 11.02
C GLU A 89 2.67 28.33 11.75
N ASN A 90 2.49 29.03 12.88
CA ASN A 90 3.58 29.56 13.70
C ASN A 90 3.94 28.66 14.90
N GLN A 91 3.33 27.49 15.05
CA GLN A 91 3.63 26.57 16.14
C GLN A 91 4.94 25.81 15.86
N PRO A 92 5.69 25.38 16.90
CA PRO A 92 6.91 24.59 16.71
C PRO A 92 6.68 23.27 15.97
N GLN A 93 5.46 22.73 16.07
CA GLN A 93 5.00 21.57 15.31
C GLN A 93 3.61 21.89 14.74
N PRO A 94 3.52 22.51 13.55
CA PRO A 94 2.25 22.78 12.91
C PRO A 94 1.52 21.46 12.64
N THR A 95 0.20 21.46 12.74
CA THR A 95 -0.61 20.35 12.27
C THR A 95 -0.92 20.57 10.79
N TYR A 96 -1.14 19.50 10.05
CA TYR A 96 -1.39 19.56 8.61
C TYR A 96 -2.73 18.93 8.29
N THR A 97 -3.43 19.54 7.33
CA THR A 97 -4.67 19.01 6.76
C THR A 97 -4.42 18.63 5.31
N VAL A 98 -5.00 17.50 4.89
CA VAL A 98 -4.98 17.08 3.49
C VAL A 98 -5.94 17.96 2.70
N THR A 99 -5.44 18.62 1.65
CA THR A 99 -6.21 19.53 0.79
C THR A 99 -6.54 18.92 -0.56
N GLY A 100 -5.80 17.89 -0.98
CA GLY A 100 -6.05 17.24 -2.25
C GLY A 100 -5.21 16.00 -2.46
N VAL A 101 -5.61 15.22 -3.47
CA VAL A 101 -4.89 14.07 -3.97
C VAL A 101 -4.72 14.27 -5.47
N ILE A 102 -3.55 13.94 -5.99
CA ILE A 102 -3.19 14.11 -7.40
C ILE A 102 -2.71 12.78 -7.99
N ASP A 103 -2.48 12.77 -9.31
CA ASP A 103 -1.95 11.63 -10.06
C ASP A 103 -2.87 10.38 -10.07
N PHE A 104 -4.08 10.56 -10.58
CA PHE A 104 -5.02 9.47 -10.88
C PHE A 104 -4.60 8.64 -12.11
N GLY A 105 -3.32 8.69 -12.49
CA GLY A 105 -2.76 7.96 -13.61
C GLY A 105 -2.98 6.46 -13.52
N ASP A 106 -3.06 5.90 -12.31
CA ASP A 106 -3.23 4.46 -12.03
C ASP A 106 -4.63 4.06 -11.52
N VAL A 107 -5.60 4.98 -11.66
CA VAL A 107 -6.99 4.72 -11.25
C VAL A 107 -7.54 3.47 -11.93
N SER A 108 -8.20 2.62 -11.15
CA SER A 108 -8.80 1.37 -11.63
C SER A 108 -9.96 0.93 -10.72
N VAL A 109 -10.72 -0.08 -11.15
CA VAL A 109 -11.67 -0.77 -10.27
C VAL A 109 -10.98 -1.96 -9.61
N SER A 110 -10.88 -1.97 -8.28
CA SER A 110 -10.22 -3.04 -7.52
C SER A 110 -10.70 -3.10 -6.07
N CYS A 111 -10.08 -3.97 -5.26
CA CYS A 111 -10.39 -4.11 -3.83
C CYS A 111 -9.92 -2.87 -3.06
N TYR A 112 -10.78 -2.31 -2.20
CA TYR A 112 -10.44 -1.09 -1.44
C TYR A 112 -9.23 -1.25 -0.51
N VAL A 113 -9.05 -2.46 0.04
CA VAL A 113 -7.89 -2.81 0.89
C VAL A 113 -6.55 -2.68 0.15
N PHE A 114 -6.53 -2.76 -1.18
CA PHE A 114 -5.30 -2.60 -1.97
C PHE A 114 -4.75 -1.17 -1.91
N ASP A 115 -5.62 -0.17 -2.02
CA ASP A 115 -5.26 1.25 -1.85
C ASP A 115 -4.74 1.53 -0.43
N LEU A 116 -5.40 0.96 0.58
CA LEU A 116 -4.93 1.05 1.96
C LEU A 116 -3.54 0.43 2.11
N SER A 117 -3.31 -0.73 1.50
CA SER A 117 -2.02 -1.42 1.54
C SER A 117 -0.90 -0.60 0.89
N ILE A 118 -1.21 0.14 -0.18
CA ILE A 118 -0.27 1.07 -0.82
C ILE A 118 0.10 2.20 0.14
N ALA A 119 -0.89 2.82 0.80
CA ALA A 119 -0.65 3.90 1.76
C ALA A 119 0.17 3.43 2.98
N VAL A 120 -0.12 2.22 3.48
CA VAL A 120 0.63 1.59 4.58
C VAL A 120 2.06 1.28 4.16
N MET A 121 2.24 0.73 2.96
CA MET A 121 3.57 0.47 2.39
C MET A 121 4.38 1.77 2.25
N ALA A 122 3.78 2.84 1.74
CA ALA A 122 4.41 4.14 1.62
C ALA A 122 4.97 4.62 2.98
N MET A 123 4.15 4.59 4.03
CA MET A 123 4.58 4.94 5.39
C MET A 123 5.72 4.04 5.88
N LEU A 124 5.63 2.72 5.68
CA LEU A 124 6.72 1.80 6.03
C LEU A 124 8.02 2.13 5.30
N THR A 125 7.97 2.52 4.04
CA THR A 125 9.16 2.86 3.26
C THR A 125 9.75 4.23 3.60
N MET A 126 8.96 5.12 4.21
CA MET A 126 9.45 6.40 4.73
C MET A 126 10.19 6.25 6.06
N VAL A 127 9.65 5.45 6.99
CA VAL A 127 10.12 5.44 8.39
C VAL A 127 10.58 4.08 8.93
N ASN A 128 10.32 2.99 8.21
CA ASN A 128 10.62 1.60 8.62
C ASN A 128 10.10 1.25 10.03
N ARG A 129 8.87 1.69 10.34
CA ARG A 129 8.23 1.55 11.66
C ARG A 129 6.79 1.07 11.51
N THR A 130 6.54 -0.17 11.93
CA THR A 130 5.24 -0.85 11.81
C THR A 130 4.17 -0.21 12.69
N ASP A 131 4.57 0.31 13.85
CA ASP A 131 3.70 1.04 14.77
C ASP A 131 3.27 2.41 14.23
N LEU A 132 4.14 3.08 13.48
CA LEU A 132 3.77 4.34 12.81
C LEU A 132 2.88 4.07 11.60
N ALA A 133 3.14 3.00 10.84
CA ALA A 133 2.26 2.57 9.74
C ALA A 133 0.85 2.21 10.23
N ALA A 134 0.71 1.73 11.48
CA ALA A 134 -0.58 1.51 12.13
C ALA A 134 -1.45 2.77 12.23
N SER A 135 -0.84 3.97 12.25
CA SER A 135 -1.57 5.24 12.27
C SER A 135 -2.32 5.51 10.96
N VAL A 136 -1.79 5.05 9.82
CA VAL A 136 -2.49 5.13 8.53
C VAL A 136 -3.75 4.28 8.55
N ILE A 137 -3.64 3.06 9.08
CA ILE A 137 -4.76 2.12 9.22
C ILE A 137 -5.81 2.67 10.17
N ALA A 138 -5.39 3.20 11.32
CA ALA A 138 -6.30 3.83 12.28
C ALA A 138 -7.04 5.03 11.69
N GLY A 139 -6.35 5.91 10.96
CA GLY A 139 -6.96 7.04 10.26
C GLY A 139 -7.89 6.63 9.12
N TYR A 140 -7.68 5.48 8.49
CA TYR A 140 -8.61 4.90 7.53
C TYR A 140 -9.86 4.34 8.24
N CYS A 141 -9.65 3.55 9.29
CA CYS A 141 -10.70 2.89 10.07
C CYS A 141 -11.64 3.87 10.78
N SER A 142 -11.18 5.07 11.14
CA SER A 142 -12.04 6.12 11.73
C SER A 142 -13.14 6.61 10.80
N ARG A 143 -13.04 6.35 9.49
CA ARG A 143 -14.05 6.71 8.48
C ARG A 143 -14.72 5.49 7.86
N ARG A 144 -14.00 4.38 7.71
CA ARG A 144 -14.52 3.11 7.20
C ARG A 144 -13.88 1.96 7.97
N PRO A 145 -14.61 1.31 8.90
CA PRO A 145 -14.16 0.09 9.54
C PRO A 145 -13.83 -0.98 8.48
N LEU A 146 -12.71 -1.67 8.65
CA LEU A 146 -12.36 -2.82 7.80
C LEU A 146 -13.21 -4.02 8.16
N LEU A 147 -13.64 -4.77 7.14
CA LEU A 147 -14.24 -6.09 7.35
C LEU A 147 -13.19 -7.09 7.82
N GLN A 148 -13.64 -8.20 8.41
CA GLN A 148 -12.73 -9.24 8.89
C GLN A 148 -11.90 -9.82 7.73
N GLU A 149 -12.51 -10.04 6.57
CA GLU A 149 -11.84 -10.54 5.36
C GLU A 149 -10.77 -9.57 4.84
N GLU A 150 -10.99 -8.25 4.98
CA GLU A 150 -9.98 -7.25 4.63
C GLU A 150 -8.79 -7.29 5.60
N TRP A 151 -9.06 -7.48 6.90
CA TRP A 151 -7.99 -7.68 7.87
C TRP A 151 -7.21 -8.98 7.62
N ASP A 152 -7.89 -10.03 7.18
CA ASP A 152 -7.29 -11.35 6.94
C ASP A 152 -6.28 -11.34 5.79
N VAL A 153 -6.36 -10.35 4.88
CA VAL A 153 -5.45 -10.19 3.74
C VAL A 153 -4.51 -8.99 3.83
N LEU A 154 -4.73 -8.06 4.77
CA LEU A 154 -4.04 -6.75 4.79
C LEU A 154 -2.51 -6.89 4.84
N TRP A 155 -2.00 -7.81 5.67
CA TRP A 155 -0.55 -8.02 5.80
C TRP A 155 0.07 -8.55 4.51
N GLU A 156 -0.56 -9.55 3.88
CA GLU A 156 -0.15 -10.09 2.59
C GLU A 156 -0.25 -9.03 1.50
N CYS A 157 -1.26 -8.17 1.55
CA CYS A 157 -1.41 -7.09 0.58
C CYS A 157 -0.26 -6.07 0.69
N VAL A 158 0.15 -5.69 1.91
CA VAL A 158 1.31 -4.80 2.12
C VAL A 158 2.60 -5.47 1.63
N CYS A 159 2.82 -6.75 1.94
CA CYS A 159 3.99 -7.50 1.46
C CYS A 159 4.00 -7.62 -0.07
N GLY A 160 2.84 -7.90 -0.67
CA GLY A 160 2.66 -7.98 -2.13
C GLY A 160 2.97 -6.66 -2.82
N ARG A 161 2.47 -5.54 -2.30
CA ARG A 161 2.79 -4.21 -2.83
C ARG A 161 4.28 -3.89 -2.73
N LEU A 162 4.93 -4.21 -1.60
CA LEU A 162 6.39 -4.10 -1.47
C LEU A 162 7.10 -4.90 -2.57
N CYS A 163 6.69 -6.14 -2.81
CA CYS A 163 7.29 -6.98 -3.85
C CYS A 163 7.11 -6.38 -5.25
N VAL A 164 5.90 -5.91 -5.59
CA VAL A 164 5.63 -5.20 -6.84
C VAL A 164 6.59 -4.02 -6.98
N SER A 165 6.65 -3.11 -6.00
CA SER A 165 7.51 -1.92 -6.03
C SER A 165 8.99 -2.24 -6.14
N LEU A 166 9.49 -3.21 -5.37
CA LEU A 166 10.91 -3.55 -5.32
C LEU A 166 11.39 -4.26 -6.59
N VAL A 167 10.63 -5.25 -7.07
CA VAL A 167 11.01 -6.04 -8.25
C VAL A 167 10.85 -5.22 -9.52
N MET A 168 9.69 -4.58 -9.70
CA MET A 168 9.44 -3.78 -10.90
C MET A 168 10.29 -2.50 -10.92
N GLY A 169 10.61 -1.92 -9.76
CA GLY A 169 11.58 -0.82 -9.66
C GLY A 169 12.98 -1.24 -10.11
N ALA A 170 13.48 -2.38 -9.61
CA ALA A 170 14.76 -2.95 -10.03
C ALA A 170 14.76 -3.31 -11.53
N TYR A 171 13.69 -3.92 -12.03
CA TYR A 171 13.55 -4.26 -13.44
C TYR A 171 13.55 -3.01 -14.33
N SER A 172 12.75 -2.00 -13.98
CA SER A 172 12.64 -0.75 -14.74
C SER A 172 13.98 -0.01 -14.75
N HIS A 173 14.67 0.07 -13.61
CA HIS A 173 16.01 0.66 -13.52
C HIS A 173 17.04 -0.12 -14.36
N SER A 174 16.91 -1.44 -14.48
CA SER A 174 17.79 -2.22 -15.38
C SER A 174 17.61 -1.84 -16.86
N LYS A 175 16.45 -1.29 -17.24
CA LYS A 175 16.13 -0.81 -18.59
C LYS A 175 16.45 0.67 -18.78
N ASP A 176 16.37 1.46 -17.72
CA ASP A 176 16.71 2.89 -17.70
C ASP A 176 17.62 3.22 -16.49
N PRO A 177 18.93 2.91 -16.57
CA PRO A 177 19.85 3.09 -15.45
C PRO A 177 20.11 4.55 -15.04
N GLY A 178 19.70 5.52 -15.88
CA GLY A 178 19.84 6.94 -15.55
C GLY A 178 18.76 7.43 -14.57
N ASN A 179 17.67 6.68 -14.43
CA ASN A 179 16.50 7.09 -13.67
C ASN A 179 16.55 6.54 -12.24
N SER A 180 17.33 7.22 -11.38
CA SER A 180 17.49 6.86 -9.98
C SER A 180 16.20 6.92 -9.14
N TYR A 181 15.16 7.63 -9.61
CA TYR A 181 13.85 7.68 -8.96
C TYR A 181 13.23 6.28 -8.82
N LEU A 182 13.46 5.40 -9.81
CA LEU A 182 12.98 4.01 -9.82
C LEU A 182 13.50 3.16 -8.65
N LEU A 183 14.55 3.63 -7.95
CA LEU A 183 15.13 2.98 -6.78
C LEU A 183 14.71 3.61 -5.45
N THR A 184 13.84 4.63 -5.46
CA THR A 184 13.41 5.34 -4.24
C THR A 184 12.86 4.39 -3.19
N THR A 185 11.91 3.53 -3.57
CA THR A 185 11.35 2.51 -2.67
C THR A 185 12.43 1.55 -2.16
N SER A 186 13.38 1.16 -3.01
CA SER A 186 14.40 0.15 -2.65
C SER A 186 15.38 0.60 -1.57
N LYS A 187 15.46 1.92 -1.28
CA LYS A 187 16.29 2.48 -0.20
C LYS A 187 15.93 1.91 1.18
N VAL A 188 14.64 1.61 1.40
CA VAL A 188 14.11 1.13 2.69
C VAL A 188 13.27 -0.14 2.53
N GLY A 189 12.60 -0.31 1.39
CA GLY A 189 11.59 -1.36 1.19
C GLY A 189 12.11 -2.78 1.36
N TRP A 190 13.38 -3.07 1.04
CA TRP A 190 13.96 -4.39 1.31
C TRP A 190 14.01 -4.71 2.81
N THR A 191 14.46 -3.74 3.61
CA THR A 191 14.50 -3.86 5.07
C THR A 191 13.08 -3.95 5.66
N ALA A 192 12.14 -3.18 5.12
CA ALA A 192 10.74 -3.23 5.54
C ALA A 192 10.11 -4.61 5.27
N LEU A 193 10.30 -5.15 4.06
CA LEU A 193 9.82 -6.50 3.70
C LEU A 193 10.43 -7.57 4.61
N GLN A 194 11.76 -7.55 4.80
CA GLN A 194 12.45 -8.49 5.67
C GLN A 194 11.94 -8.39 7.12
N SER A 195 11.68 -7.18 7.62
CA SER A 195 11.16 -6.96 8.98
C SER A 195 9.75 -7.52 9.14
N LEU A 196 8.87 -7.27 8.17
CA LEU A 196 7.50 -7.82 8.17
C LEU A 196 7.50 -9.36 8.18
N LEU A 197 8.32 -9.98 7.33
CA LEU A 197 8.44 -11.43 7.25
C LEU A 197 9.02 -12.03 8.55
N LYS A 198 10.02 -11.37 9.14
CA LYS A 198 10.67 -11.82 10.37
C LYS A 198 9.77 -11.68 11.61
N GLU A 199 9.05 -10.57 11.75
CA GLU A 199 8.13 -10.35 12.86
C GLU A 199 6.86 -11.20 12.73
N GLY A 200 6.43 -11.44 11.49
CA GLY A 200 5.33 -12.33 11.15
C GLY A 200 3.95 -11.67 11.25
N LYS A 201 3.02 -12.21 10.46
CA LYS A 201 1.65 -11.70 10.28
C LYS A 201 0.92 -11.42 11.60
N ASN A 202 0.91 -12.38 12.53
CA ASN A 202 0.07 -12.29 13.73
C ASN A 202 0.49 -11.13 14.65
N SER A 203 1.79 -10.93 14.86
CA SER A 203 2.31 -9.81 15.68
C SER A 203 1.93 -8.47 15.07
N ILE A 204 2.20 -8.31 13.78
CA ILE A 204 1.95 -7.07 13.03
C ILE A 204 0.46 -6.75 12.97
N LEU A 205 -0.39 -7.72 12.62
CA LEU A 205 -1.83 -7.49 12.55
C LEU A 205 -2.42 -7.17 13.92
N GLN A 206 -1.95 -7.80 15.00
CA GLN A 206 -2.41 -7.48 16.35
C GLN A 206 -2.06 -6.02 16.71
N GLN A 207 -0.84 -5.57 16.40
CA GLN A 207 -0.41 -4.19 16.60
C GLN A 207 -1.29 -3.22 15.82
N TRP A 208 -1.53 -3.49 14.53
CA TRP A 208 -2.36 -2.65 13.66
C TRP A 208 -3.82 -2.58 14.12
N ARG A 209 -4.42 -3.72 14.48
CA ARG A 209 -5.79 -3.77 15.02
C ARG A 209 -5.90 -2.97 16.32
N THR A 210 -4.98 -3.17 17.26
CA THR A 210 -4.98 -2.47 18.55
C THR A 210 -4.95 -0.95 18.36
N ARG A 211 -4.12 -0.45 17.43
CA ARG A 211 -4.06 1.00 17.15
C ARG A 211 -5.35 1.52 16.49
N ALA A 212 -5.94 0.76 15.56
CA ALA A 212 -7.19 1.13 14.91
C ALA A 212 -8.37 1.16 15.88
N GLU A 213 -8.45 0.21 16.81
CA GLU A 213 -9.47 0.16 17.86
C GLU A 213 -9.33 1.31 18.87
N ALA A 214 -8.10 1.64 19.27
CA ALA A 214 -7.84 2.78 20.17
C ALA A 214 -8.32 4.10 19.57
N GLN A 215 -8.08 4.32 18.27
CA GLN A 215 -8.51 5.53 17.56
C GLN A 215 -10.03 5.65 17.43
N ALA A 216 -10.76 4.52 17.39
CA ALA A 216 -12.22 4.52 17.31
C ALA A 216 -12.90 4.94 18.63
N GLN A 217 -12.13 4.98 19.73
CA GLN A 217 -12.60 5.41 21.06
C GLN A 217 -12.28 6.89 21.36
N GLU A 218 -11.53 7.56 20.49
CA GLU A 218 -11.18 8.99 20.56
C GLU A 218 -12.17 9.85 19.76
#